data_AF-A0A939I811-F1
#
_entry.id   AF-A0A939I811-F1
#
_cell.length_a   1.000
_cell.length_b   1.000
_cell.length_c   1.000
_cell.angle_alpha   90.00
_cell.angle_beta   90.00
_cell.angle_gamma   90.00
#
_symmetry.space_group_name_H-M   'P 1'
#
loop_
_entity.id
_entity.type
_entity.pdbx_description
1 polymer ?
#
loop_
_entity_poly.entity_id
_entity_poly.type
_entity_poly.pdbx_seq_one_letter_code
_entity_poly.pdbx_strand_id
1 'polypeptide(L)' 'MDAFKAGILQRIANAEQDLHRAIEAGDEFLAEVEQSELDDLRRLAAEHGVDTVLERHRTAA' A
#
# COMPACT_ATOMS: atom_id res chain seq x y z
N MET A 1 8.20 -16.80 5.62
CA MET A 1 6.89 -16.14 5.41
C MET A 1 6.92 -14.67 5.84
N ASP A 2 7.70 -14.28 6.87
CA ASP A 2 7.77 -12.88 7.34
C ASP A 2 8.43 -11.89 6.35
N ALA A 3 9.43 -12.30 5.58
CA ALA A 3 10.12 -11.38 4.65
C ALA A 3 9.21 -10.88 3.52
N PHE A 4 8.34 -11.75 2.99
CA PHE A 4 7.32 -11.35 2.01
C PHE A 4 6.33 -10.36 2.64
N LYS A 5 5.80 -10.71 3.83
CA LYS A 5 4.84 -9.86 4.55
C LYS A 5 5.42 -8.48 4.87
N ALA A 6 6.64 -8.41 5.37
CA ALA A 6 7.33 -7.15 5.63
C ALA A 6 7.55 -6.35 4.33
N GLY A 7 7.97 -7.02 3.25
CA GLY A 7 8.19 -6.38 1.96
C GLY A 7 6.91 -5.82 1.33
N ILE A 8 5.81 -6.57 1.35
CA ILE A 8 4.54 -6.13 0.77
C ILE A 8 3.93 -4.98 1.58
N LEU A 9 4.00 -5.03 2.92
CA LEU A 9 3.54 -3.95 3.77
C LEU A 9 4.35 -2.66 3.57
N GLN A 10 5.67 -2.76 3.41
CA GLN A 10 6.52 -1.60 3.12
C GLN A 10 6.16 -0.96 1.78
N ARG A 11 5.94 -1.76 0.74
CA ARG A 11 5.54 -1.24 -0.58
C ARG A 11 4.18 -0.56 -0.55
N ILE A 12 3.21 -1.14 0.17
CA ILE A 12 1.89 -0.53 0.39
C ILE A 12 2.04 0.83 1.07
N ALA A 13 2.85 0.92 2.13
CA ALA A 13 3.07 2.18 2.83
C ALA A 13 3.72 3.24 1.93
N ASN A 14 4.67 2.85 1.07
CA ASN A 14 5.29 3.77 0.12
C ASN A 14 4.28 4.28 -0.91
N ALA A 15 3.52 3.39 -1.56
CA ALA A 15 2.49 3.76 -2.53
C ALA A 15 1.40 4.65 -1.90
N GLU A 16 1.02 4.41 -0.63
CA GLU A 16 0.10 5.30 0.09
C GLU A 16 0.68 6.71 0.31
N GLN A 17 1.98 6.82 0.61
CA GLN A 17 2.66 8.11 0.75
C GLN A 17 2.80 8.83 -0.58
N ASP A 18 3.15 8.11 -1.64
CA ASP A 18 3.35 8.68 -2.97
C ASP A 18 2.02 9.10 -3.61
N LEU A 19 0.95 8.31 -3.43
CA LEU A 19 -0.42 8.71 -3.76
C LEU A 19 -0.83 10.00 -3.04
N HIS A 20 -0.56 10.09 -1.74
CA HIS A 20 -0.90 11.30 -0.97
C HIS A 20 -0.16 12.52 -1.51
N ARG A 21 1.14 12.40 -1.81
CA ARG A 21 1.94 13.48 -2.41
C ARG A 21 1.41 13.88 -3.79
N ALA A 22 1.03 12.91 -4.62
CA ALA A 22 0.48 13.17 -5.95
C ALA A 22 -0.84 13.97 -5.87
N ILE A 23 -1.73 13.59 -4.94
CA ILE A 23 -2.97 14.32 -4.66
C ILE A 23 -2.67 15.73 -4.16
N GLU A 24 -1.75 15.90 -3.20
CA GLU A 24 -1.36 17.22 -2.69
C GLU A 24 -0.74 18.13 -3.76
N ALA A 25 0.01 17.53 -4.71
CA ALA A 25 0.60 18.25 -5.83
C ALA A 25 -0.39 18.57 -6.97
N GLY A 26 -1.59 17.98 -6.95
CA GLY A 26 -2.56 18.08 -8.04
C GLY A 26 -2.14 17.31 -9.30
N ASP A 27 -1.26 16.32 -9.17
CA ASP A 27 -0.83 15.44 -10.26
C ASP A 27 -1.81 14.27 -10.39
N GLU A 28 -2.91 14.51 -11.12
CA GLU A 28 -3.98 13.54 -11.30
C GLU A 28 -3.49 12.24 -11.98
N PHE A 29 -2.57 12.35 -12.93
CA PHE A 29 -2.03 11.18 -13.63
C PHE A 29 -1.19 10.32 -12.68
N LEU A 30 -0.29 10.94 -11.92
CA LEU A 30 0.51 10.20 -10.93
C LEU A 30 -0.40 9.59 -9.85
N ALA A 31 -1.43 10.30 -9.40
CA ALA A 31 -2.38 9.78 -8.44
C ALA A 31 -3.12 8.52 -8.95
N GLU A 32 -3.53 8.49 -10.22
CA GLU A 32 -4.15 7.30 -10.83
C GLU A 32 -3.17 6.11 -10.90
N VAL A 33 -1.91 6.38 -11.26
CA VAL A 33 -0.85 5.35 -11.31
C VAL A 33 -0.62 4.74 -9.93
N GLU A 34 -0.43 5.58 -8.91
CA GLU A 34 -0.17 5.13 -7.54
C GLU A 34 -1.38 4.40 -6.95
N GLN A 35 -2.59 4.85 -7.25
CA GLN A 35 -3.82 4.17 -6.84
C GLN A 35 -3.93 2.76 -7.46
N SER A 36 -3.58 2.61 -8.75
CA SER A 36 -3.59 1.30 -9.40
C SER A 36 -2.53 0.35 -8.81
N GLU A 37 -1.31 0.84 -8.54
CA GLU A 37 -0.29 0.03 -7.88
C GLU A 37 -0.75 -0.39 -6.47
N LEU A 38 -1.33 0.54 -5.71
CA LEU A 38 -1.82 0.27 -4.36
C LEU A 38 -2.91 -0.82 -4.34
N ASP A 39 -3.81 -0.82 -5.31
CA ASP A 39 -4.85 -1.85 -5.43
C ASP A 39 -4.27 -3.22 -5.80
N ASP A 40 -3.30 -3.27 -6.71
CA ASP A 40 -2.59 -4.51 -7.05
C ASP A 40 -1.79 -5.06 -5.87
N LEU A 41 -1.14 -4.18 -5.11
CA LEU A 41 -0.41 -4.53 -3.89
C LEU A 41 -1.33 -5.11 -2.82
N ARG A 42 -2.51 -4.49 -2.61
CA ARG A 42 -3.52 -4.96 -1.66
C ARG A 42 -4.08 -6.32 -2.06
N ARG A 43 -4.33 -6.54 -3.36
CA ARG A 43 -4.75 -7.84 -3.88
C ARG A 43 -3.67 -8.90 -3.65
N LEU A 44 -2.42 -8.60 -3.98
CA LEU A 44 -1.29 -9.51 -3.77
C LEU A 44 -1.09 -9.83 -2.28
N ALA A 45 -1.21 -8.85 -1.39
CA ALA A 45 -1.18 -9.09 0.05
C ALA A 45 -2.28 -10.08 0.49
N ALA A 46 -3.51 -9.88 0.02
CA ALA A 46 -4.64 -10.74 0.35
C ALA A 46 -4.46 -12.19 -0.16
N GLU A 47 -3.95 -12.37 -1.38
CA GLU A 47 -3.64 -13.68 -1.97
C GLU A 47 -2.62 -14.48 -1.12
N HIS A 48 -1.74 -13.77 -0.42
CA HIS A 48 -0.75 -14.35 0.48
C HIS A 48 -1.18 -14.37 1.95
N GLY A 49 -2.45 -14.07 2.25
CA GLY A 49 -3.03 -14.12 3.61
C GLY A 49 -2.65 -12.94 4.51
N VAL A 50 -2.23 -11.81 3.93
CA VAL A 50 -1.93 -10.58 4.64
C VAL A 50 -3.14 -9.65 4.58
N ASP A 51 -3.82 -9.48 5.71
CA ASP A 51 -4.90 -8.50 5.85
C ASP A 51 -4.32 -7.13 6.22
N THR A 52 -4.38 -6.19 5.27
CA THR A 52 -3.79 -4.86 5.41
C THR A 52 -4.57 -3.95 6.39
N VAL A 53 -5.85 -4.23 6.63
CA VAL A 53 -6.65 -3.49 7.62
C VAL A 53 -6.25 -3.93 9.03
N LEU A 54 -6.17 -5.23 9.26
CA LEU A 54 -5.77 -5.79 10.56
C LEU A 54 -4.31 -5.46 10.92
N GLU A 55 -3.40 -5.48 9.95
CA GLU A 55 -1.98 -5.20 10.19
C GLU A 55 -1.69 -3.72 10.49
N ARG A 56 -2.48 -2.77 9.94
CA ARG A 56 -2.38 -1.36 10.32
C ARG A 56 -2.74 -1.12 11.78
N HIS A 57 -3.75 -1.82 12.30
CA HIS A 57 -4.11 -1.74 13.72
C HIS A 57 -3.07 -2.37 14.65
N ARG A 58 -2.35 -3.40 14.19
CA ARG A 58 -1.31 -4.08 14.97
C ARG A 58 -0.02 -3.25 15.11
N THR A 59 0.26 -2.39 14.13
CA THR A 59 1.47 -1.53 14.13
C THR A 59 1.27 -0.25 14.96
N ALA A 60 0.01 0.11 15.26
CA ALA A 60 -0.35 1.33 16.00
C ALA A 60 -0.57 1.11 17.52
N ALA A 61 -0.34 -0.09 18.04
CA ALA A 61 -0.49 -0.49 19.45
C ALA A 61 0.86 -0.85 20.06
#